data_AF-A0A7C5T3P1-F1
#
_entry.id   AF-A0A7C5T3P1-F1
#
_cell.length_a   1.000
_cell.length_b   1.000
_cell.length_c   1.000
_cell.angle_alpha   90.00
_cell.angle_beta   90.00
_cell.angle_gamma   90.00
#
_symmetry.space_group_name_H-M   'P 1'
#
loop_
_entity.id
_entity.type
_entity.pdbx_description
1 polymer ?
#
loop_
_entity_poly.entity_id
_entity_poly.type
_entity_poly.pdbx_seq_one_letter_code
_entity_poly.pdbx_strand_id
1 'polypeptide(L)'
;MYYEAVVEYIRRCPGPYFRELTRELGIPVGTLQYWLGRLVEWGELYLLNLWRRPRYFHAATPREEAEVIYIVRELKLSPALASDLPVEVRPHLLRAVVEKYPCVRQDLVEVFIAMFSQL
;
A
#
# COMPACT_ATOMS: atom_id res chain seq x y z
N MET A 1 -13.69 13.43 -11.47
CA MET A 1 -13.69 13.96 -10.08
C MET A 1 -13.27 12.91 -9.05
N TYR A 2 -14.11 11.94 -8.64
CA TYR A 2 -13.69 10.99 -7.58
C TYR A 2 -12.76 9.87 -8.06
N TYR A 3 -13.04 9.26 -9.22
CA TYR A 3 -12.20 8.18 -9.74
C TYR A 3 -10.77 8.66 -10.05
N GLU A 4 -10.62 9.86 -10.63
CA GLU A 4 -9.31 10.51 -10.86
C GLU A 4 -8.54 10.70 -9.55
N ALA A 5 -9.21 11.20 -8.50
CA ALA A 5 -8.58 11.38 -7.19
C ALA A 5 -8.10 10.05 -6.59
N VAL A 6 -8.89 8.98 -6.73
CA VAL A 6 -8.51 7.63 -6.29
C VAL A 6 -7.29 7.11 -7.06
N VAL A 7 -7.33 7.17 -8.39
CA VAL A 7 -6.24 6.70 -9.26
C VAL A 7 -4.96 7.50 -9.00
N GLU A 8 -5.04 8.82 -8.94
CA GLU A 8 -3.90 9.70 -8.70
C GLU A 8 -3.29 9.45 -7.33
N TYR A 9 -4.11 9.29 -6.29
CA TYR A 9 -3.62 8.96 -4.97
C TYR A 9 -2.87 7.62 -4.96
N ILE A 10 -3.44 6.57 -5.53
CA ILE A 10 -2.82 5.23 -5.55
C ILE A 10 -1.55 5.22 -6.39
N ARG A 11 -1.48 5.98 -7.49
CA ARG A 11 -0.24 6.13 -8.28
C ARG A 11 0.86 6.81 -7.48
N ARG A 12 0.53 7.88 -6.75
CA ARG A 12 1.49 8.65 -5.94
C ARG A 12 1.93 7.90 -4.69
N CYS A 13 1.00 7.20 -4.04
CA CYS A 13 1.21 6.54 -2.77
C CYS A 13 0.56 5.15 -2.77
N PRO A 14 1.22 4.15 -3.37
CA PRO A 14 0.65 2.83 -3.63
C PRO A 14 0.45 1.99 -2.37
N GLY A 15 -0.44 1.01 -2.51
CA GLY A 15 -0.75 0.04 -1.47
C GLY A 15 -1.65 0.50 -0.32
N PRO A 16 -2.52 1.51 -0.41
CA PRO A 16 -3.42 1.82 0.68
C PRO A 16 -4.49 0.72 0.82
N TYR A 17 -4.92 0.43 2.05
CA TYR A 17 -6.12 -0.38 2.28
C TYR A 17 -7.37 0.51 2.31
N PHE A 18 -8.56 -0.10 2.24
CA PHE A 18 -9.82 0.63 2.08
C PHE A 18 -10.03 1.77 3.10
N ARG A 19 -9.75 1.55 4.40
CA ARG A 19 -9.98 2.61 5.41
C ARG A 19 -8.94 3.74 5.35
N GLU A 20 -7.72 3.47 4.87
CA GLU A 20 -6.76 4.54 4.58
C GLU A 20 -7.34 5.44 3.49
N LEU A 21 -7.81 4.87 2.38
CA LEU A 21 -8.42 5.66 1.30
C LEU A 21 -9.61 6.49 1.77
N THR A 22 -10.49 5.96 2.64
CA THR A 22 -11.59 6.74 3.20
C THR A 22 -11.11 7.95 4.02
N ARG A 23 -10.03 7.77 4.80
CA ARG A 23 -9.48 8.82 5.66
C ARG A 23 -8.75 9.89 4.84
N GLU A 24 -7.96 9.46 3.88
CA GLU A 24 -7.05 10.32 3.12
C GLU A 24 -7.78 11.11 2.02
N LEU A 25 -8.83 10.55 1.43
CA LEU A 25 -9.57 11.19 0.34
C LEU A 25 -10.87 11.86 0.80
N GLY A 26 -11.37 11.56 2.01
CA GLY A 26 -12.64 12.09 2.51
C GLY A 26 -13.87 11.70 1.67
N ILE A 27 -13.74 10.66 0.83
CA ILE A 27 -14.82 10.19 -0.05
C ILE A 27 -15.80 9.36 0.78
N PRO A 28 -17.13 9.56 0.64
CA PRO A 28 -18.13 8.72 1.29
C PRO A 28 -17.91 7.23 1.01
N VAL A 29 -18.06 6.39 2.03
CA VAL A 29 -17.75 4.94 1.98
C VAL A 29 -18.37 4.25 0.78
N GLY A 30 -19.67 4.43 0.54
CA GLY A 30 -20.36 3.79 -0.59
C GLY A 30 -19.84 4.29 -1.95
N THR A 31 -19.54 5.58 -2.06
CA THR A 31 -18.95 6.17 -3.27
C THR A 31 -17.56 5.63 -3.53
N LEU A 32 -16.72 5.51 -2.50
CA LEU A 32 -15.38 4.94 -2.63
C LEU A 32 -15.44 3.46 -3.01
N GLN A 33 -16.32 2.68 -2.37
CA GLN A 33 -16.52 1.27 -2.67
C GLN A 33 -16.95 1.06 -4.13
N TYR A 34 -17.91 1.86 -4.61
CA TYR A 34 -18.33 1.84 -6.00
C TYR A 34 -17.16 2.09 -6.96
N TRP A 35 -16.40 3.17 -6.75
CA TRP A 35 -15.30 3.52 -7.65
C TRP A 35 -14.14 2.53 -7.61
N LEU A 36 -13.77 2.01 -6.43
CA LEU A 36 -12.74 0.97 -6.34
C LEU A 36 -13.17 -0.32 -7.05
N GLY A 37 -14.43 -0.73 -6.89
CA GLY A 37 -14.99 -1.88 -7.62
C GLY A 37 -14.90 -1.68 -9.13
N ARG A 38 -15.39 -0.54 -9.64
CA ARG A 38 -15.32 -0.18 -11.06
C ARG A 38 -13.90 -0.14 -11.61
N LEU A 39 -12.98 0.50 -10.88
CA LEU A 39 -11.59 0.65 -11.32
C LEU A 39 -10.84 -0.70 -11.35
N VAL A 40 -11.18 -1.63 -10.44
CA VAL A 40 -10.66 -3.00 -10.50
C VAL A 40 -11.29 -3.79 -11.64
N GLU A 41 -12.61 -3.68 -11.84
CA GLU A 41 -13.31 -4.31 -12.98
C GLU A 41 -12.75 -3.85 -14.33
N TRP A 42 -12.40 -2.58 -14.46
CA TRP A 42 -11.82 -2.01 -15.67
C TRP A 42 -10.32 -2.26 -15.84
N GLY A 43 -9.67 -2.88 -14.86
CA GLY A 43 -8.24 -3.16 -14.91
C GLY A 43 -7.34 -1.93 -14.74
N GLU A 44 -7.87 -0.81 -14.25
CA GLU A 44 -7.07 0.38 -13.90
C GLU A 44 -6.36 0.20 -12.56
N LEU A 45 -7.01 -0.53 -11.64
CA LEU A 45 -6.45 -0.95 -10.37
C LEU A 45 -6.45 -2.47 -10.26
N TYR A 46 -5.61 -3.01 -9.39
CA TYR A 46 -5.73 -4.38 -8.92
C TYR A 46 -5.63 -4.44 -7.39
N LEU A 47 -6.17 -5.53 -6.85
CA LEU A 47 -6.14 -5.82 -5.43
C LEU A 47 -5.08 -6.90 -5.18
N LEU A 48 -4.15 -6.61 -4.27
CA LEU A 48 -3.19 -7.60 -3.78
C LEU A 48 -3.55 -7.95 -2.33
N ASN A 49 -3.64 -9.24 -2.05
CA ASN A 49 -3.96 -9.76 -0.72
C ASN A 49 -2.95 -10.85 -0.34
N LEU A 50 -1.81 -10.47 0.23
CA LEU A 50 -0.77 -11.41 0.65
C LEU A 50 -0.95 -11.91 2.10
N TRP A 51 -1.71 -11.18 2.92
CA TRP A 51 -1.75 -11.43 4.35
C TRP A 51 -3.05 -10.90 5.00
N ARG A 52 -2.98 -9.85 5.82
CA ARG A 52 -4.09 -9.42 6.66
C ARG A 52 -5.08 -8.46 5.99
N ARG A 53 -4.60 -7.56 5.14
CA ARG A 53 -5.41 -6.47 4.58
C ARG A 53 -5.21 -6.40 3.08
N PRO A 54 -6.27 -6.51 2.27
CA PRO A 54 -6.15 -6.30 0.84
C PRO A 54 -5.75 -4.84 0.56
N ARG A 55 -4.82 -4.66 -0.38
CA ARG A 55 -4.24 -3.36 -0.72
C ARG A 55 -4.40 -3.09 -2.21
N TYR A 56 -4.72 -1.83 -2.53
CA TYR A 56 -4.98 -1.40 -3.89
C TYR A 56 -3.70 -0.89 -4.55
N PHE A 57 -3.50 -1.29 -5.79
CA PHE A 57 -2.37 -0.88 -6.61
C PHE A 57 -2.86 -0.45 -7.98
N HIS A 58 -2.14 0.47 -8.61
CA HIS A 58 -2.41 0.85 -9.98
C HIS A 58 -1.90 -0.26 -10.92
N ALA A 59 -2.58 -0.50 -12.04
CA ALA A 59 -2.21 -1.56 -13.00
C ALA A 59 -0.78 -1.45 -13.53
N ALA A 60 -0.26 -0.22 -13.63
CA ALA A 60 1.13 0.04 -14.02
C ALA A 60 2.17 -0.25 -12.91
N THR A 61 1.77 -0.52 -11.67
CA THR A 61 2.70 -0.91 -10.59
C THR A 61 3.07 -2.38 -10.76
N PRO A 62 4.35 -2.72 -11.05
CA PRO A 62 4.79 -4.10 -11.17
C PRO A 62 4.47 -4.90 -9.90
N ARG A 63 4.04 -6.16 -10.07
CA ARG A 63 3.66 -7.01 -8.94
C ARG A 63 4.77 -7.13 -7.89
N GLU A 64 6.01 -7.30 -8.32
CA GLU A 64 7.16 -7.42 -7.41
C GLU A 64 7.36 -6.16 -6.55
N GLU A 65 7.13 -4.96 -7.11
CA GLU A 65 7.14 -3.72 -6.34
C GLU A 65 5.97 -3.68 -5.35
N ALA A 66 4.78 -4.09 -5.80
CA ALA A 66 3.57 -4.10 -4.98
C ALA A 66 3.67 -5.04 -3.77
N GLU A 67 4.31 -6.20 -3.93
CA GLU A 67 4.55 -7.14 -2.83
C GLU A 67 5.47 -6.52 -1.77
N VAL A 68 6.54 -5.83 -2.18
CA VAL A 68 7.42 -5.11 -1.26
C VAL A 68 6.69 -3.97 -0.53
N ILE A 69 5.92 -3.16 -1.27
CA ILE A 69 5.11 -2.09 -0.70
C ILE A 69 4.11 -2.67 0.31
N TYR A 70 3.45 -3.77 -0.04
CA TYR A 70 2.49 -4.44 0.83
C TYR A 70 3.14 -4.79 2.18
N ILE A 71 4.32 -5.42 2.16
CA ILE A 71 5.03 -5.79 3.39
C ILE A 71 5.37 -4.56 4.24
N VAL A 72 5.95 -3.51 3.65
CA VAL A 72 6.30 -2.28 4.40
C VAL A 72 5.08 -1.68 5.09
N ARG A 73 3.94 -1.63 4.38
CA ARG A 73 2.69 -1.09 4.93
C ARG A 73 2.11 -1.94 6.06
N GLU A 74 2.20 -3.27 5.97
CA GLU A 74 1.76 -4.14 7.05
C GLU A 74 2.66 -4.02 8.28
N LEU A 75 3.98 -3.95 8.07
CA LEU A 75 4.93 -3.75 9.16
C LEU A 75 4.72 -2.42 9.87
N LYS A 76 4.37 -1.35 9.17
CA LYS A 76 4.04 -0.06 9.79
C LYS A 76 2.88 -0.19 10.78
N LEU A 77 1.86 -0.97 10.43
CA LEU A 77 0.68 -1.18 11.27
C LEU A 77 0.90 -2.24 12.35
N SER A 78 1.83 -3.17 12.15
CA SER A 78 2.06 -4.30 13.05
C SER A 78 3.54 -4.73 13.05
N PRO A 79 4.46 -3.91 13.60
CA PRO A 79 5.90 -4.18 13.55
C PRO A 79 6.29 -5.50 14.22
N ALA A 80 5.54 -5.89 15.26
CA ALA A 80 5.75 -7.12 16.02
C ALA A 80 5.64 -8.41 15.18
N LEU A 81 5.10 -8.33 13.97
CA LEU A 81 4.91 -9.48 13.10
C LEU A 81 5.99 -9.62 12.02
N ALA A 82 7.12 -8.89 12.15
CA ALA A 82 8.22 -8.95 11.20
C ALA A 82 8.86 -10.33 11.04
N SER A 83 8.70 -11.22 12.03
CA SER A 83 9.17 -12.61 11.98
C SER A 83 8.28 -13.55 11.16
N ASP A 84 7.05 -13.14 10.84
CA ASP A 84 6.02 -13.97 10.17
C ASP A 84 5.67 -13.44 8.77
N LEU A 85 6.67 -12.91 8.07
CA LEU A 85 6.46 -12.32 6.75
C LEU A 85 6.13 -13.42 5.71
N PRO A 86 5.05 -13.25 4.93
CA PRO A 86 4.62 -14.25 3.94
C PRO A 86 5.52 -14.30 2.69
N VAL A 87 6.39 -13.31 2.50
CA VAL A 87 7.25 -13.17 1.32
C VAL A 87 8.61 -12.60 1.73
N GLU A 88 9.67 -13.11 1.14
CA GLU A 88 11.02 -12.56 1.29
C GLU A 88 11.15 -11.22 0.55
N VAL A 89 11.62 -10.18 1.25
CA VAL A 89 11.82 -8.86 0.68
C VAL A 89 13.23 -8.76 0.08
N ARG A 90 13.31 -8.70 -1.26
CA ARG A 90 14.57 -8.48 -1.98
C ARG A 90 15.11 -7.06 -1.72
N PRO A 91 16.34 -6.88 -1.18
CA PRO A 91 16.83 -5.56 -0.78
C PRO A 91 16.93 -4.53 -1.92
N HIS A 92 17.29 -4.95 -3.13
CA HIS A 92 17.39 -4.06 -4.29
C HIS A 92 16.01 -3.53 -4.72
N LEU A 93 14.96 -4.35 -4.62
CA LEU A 93 13.58 -3.89 -4.89
C LEU A 93 13.07 -2.96 -3.81
N LEU A 94 13.35 -3.25 -2.53
CA LEU A 94 13.02 -2.35 -1.43
C LEU A 94 13.63 -0.96 -1.66
N ARG A 95 14.91 -0.92 -2.02
CA ARG A 95 15.60 0.33 -2.35
C ARG A 95 14.92 1.08 -3.50
N ALA A 96 14.65 0.40 -4.62
CA ALA A 96 13.98 1.01 -5.76
C ALA A 96 12.59 1.58 -5.39
N VAL A 97 11.81 0.82 -4.60
CA VAL A 97 10.48 1.23 -4.13
C VAL A 97 10.54 2.48 -3.25
N VAL A 98 11.45 2.54 -2.25
CA VAL A 98 11.54 3.71 -1.35
C VAL A 98 12.17 4.92 -2.02
N GLU A 99 12.98 4.72 -3.06
CA GLU A 99 13.48 5.80 -3.91
C GLU A 99 12.34 6.40 -4.75
N LYS A 100 11.49 5.54 -5.34
CA LYS A 100 10.36 5.91 -6.20
C LYS A 100 9.17 6.51 -5.44
N TYR A 101 8.86 6.01 -4.24
CA TYR A 101 7.66 6.39 -3.48
C TYR A 101 8.02 6.99 -2.10
N PRO A 102 8.08 8.33 -1.96
CA PRO A 102 8.44 8.98 -0.69
C PRO A 102 7.59 8.56 0.51
N CYS A 103 6.29 8.31 0.31
CA CYS A 103 5.42 7.87 1.41
C CYS A 103 5.76 6.45 1.91
N VAL A 104 6.27 5.56 1.04
CA VAL A 104 6.72 4.22 1.46
C VAL A 104 8.06 4.31 2.20
N ARG A 105 8.92 5.27 1.82
CA ARG A 105 10.14 5.58 2.57
C ARG A 105 9.83 6.04 3.99
N GLN A 106 8.86 6.95 4.15
CA GLN A 106 8.42 7.42 5.46
C GLN A 106 7.92 6.27 6.32
N ASP A 107 7.10 5.39 5.75
CA ASP A 107 6.61 4.21 6.46
C ASP A 107 7.74 3.28 6.91
N LEU A 108 8.75 3.05 6.05
CA LEU A 108 9.90 2.21 6.43
C LEU A 108 10.69 2.82 7.59
N VAL A 109 10.85 4.15 7.62
CA VAL A 109 11.48 4.85 8.74
C VAL A 109 10.66 4.71 10.02
N GLU A 110 9.33 4.84 9.94
CA GLU A 110 8.44 4.62 11.09
C GLU A 110 8.53 3.18 11.62
N VAL A 111 8.57 2.18 10.73
CA VAL A 111 8.77 0.77 11.10
C VAL A 111 10.08 0.62 11.88
N PHE A 112 11.17 1.16 11.35
CA PHE A 112 12.47 1.10 12.01
C PHE A 112 12.41 1.72 13.40
N ILE A 113 11.89 2.95 13.53
CA ILE A 113 11.76 3.62 14.83
C ILE A 113 10.93 2.78 15.82
N ALA A 114 9.81 2.22 15.37
CA ALA A 114 8.92 1.42 16.21
C ALA A 114 9.59 0.13 16.69
N MET A 115 10.35 -0.55 15.84
CA MET A 115 11.09 -1.76 16.22
C MET A 115 12.20 -1.47 17.23
N PHE A 116 12.94 -0.37 17.06
CA PHE A 116 14.01 0.01 17.99
C PHE A 116 13.49 0.49 19.34
N SER A 117 12.29 1.08 19.37
CA SER A 117 11.68 1.54 20.63
C SER A 117 11.12 0.40 21.49
N GLN A 118 11.17 -0.85 21.01
CA GLN A 118 10.72 -2.06 21.71
C GLN A 118 11.88 -2.87 22.33
N LEU A 119 13.12 -2.44 22.11
CA LEU A 119 14.35 -3.02 22.67
C LEU A 119 14.74 -2.30 23.96
#